data_AF-A0A257QPS3-F1
#
_entry.id   AF-A0A257QPS3-F1
#
_cell.length_a   1.000
_cell.length_b   1.000
_cell.length_c   1.000
_cell.angle_alpha   90.00
_cell.angle_beta   90.00
_cell.angle_gamma   90.00
#
_symmetry.space_group_name_H-M   'P 1'
#
loop_
_entity.id
_entity.type
_entity.pdbx_description
1 polymer ?
#
loop_
_entity_poly.entity_id
_entity_poly.type
_entity_poly.pdbx_seq_one_letter_code
_entity_poly.pdbx_strand_id
1 'polypeptide(L)'
;TGNTGNATCGTVTPASGSKLGDYLVEFTAATVFSVFDPAGQLVSAAGATGSAFNHGGLSFTITAGGTAMAAGDQFTIVVTDNGVALFSVTDPAGNPRPNVTVGTAYTDQLGFTLSQGGTKFVVDDAFTLAVSAGSGKYQLCVGTALDGSQKPSAILADAADPSAGDVEAAIYLTGEFNGNALTYDPSWTVSTLAGAMRSSSIFVRSVVSADPPN
;
A
#
# COMPACT_ATOMS: atom_id res chain seq x y z
N THR A 1 -35.33 -30.44 -12.66
CA THR A 1 -36.39 -30.53 -11.63
C THR A 1 -36.11 -29.43 -10.61
N GLY A 2 -37.12 -28.70 -10.17
CA GLY A 2 -36.94 -27.65 -9.15
C GLY A 2 -36.78 -28.25 -7.76
N ASN A 3 -36.35 -27.43 -6.79
CA ASN A 3 -36.29 -27.83 -5.39
C ASN A 3 -37.68 -28.19 -4.86
N THR A 4 -37.71 -29.17 -3.95
CA THR A 4 -38.93 -29.64 -3.29
C THR A 4 -39.30 -28.74 -2.11
N GLY A 5 -38.30 -28.36 -1.31
CA GLY A 5 -38.52 -27.53 -0.11
C GLY A 5 -38.40 -26.03 -0.36
N ASN A 6 -38.70 -25.26 0.70
CA ASN A 6 -38.71 -23.80 0.68
C ASN A 6 -37.91 -23.18 1.83
N ALA A 7 -36.75 -23.78 2.18
CA ALA A 7 -35.82 -23.20 3.15
C ALA A 7 -35.32 -21.82 2.71
N THR A 8 -34.97 -20.99 3.69
CA THR A 8 -34.43 -19.64 3.46
C THR A 8 -33.02 -19.54 4.04
N CYS A 9 -32.11 -18.90 3.30
CA CYS A 9 -30.78 -18.56 3.81
C CYS A 9 -30.81 -17.15 4.40
N GLY A 10 -30.25 -16.99 5.61
CA GLY A 10 -30.01 -15.68 6.19
C GLY A 10 -28.85 -14.94 5.51
N THR A 11 -28.41 -13.86 6.13
CA THR A 11 -27.22 -13.10 5.69
C THR A 11 -26.02 -14.04 5.59
N VAL A 12 -25.35 -14.01 4.44
CA VAL A 12 -24.07 -14.67 4.23
C VAL A 12 -22.97 -13.64 4.46
N THR A 13 -22.06 -13.94 5.38
CA THR A 13 -20.88 -13.13 5.67
C THR A 13 -19.63 -13.90 5.22
N PRO A 14 -18.99 -13.52 4.11
CA PRO A 14 -17.68 -14.03 3.75
C PRO A 14 -16.61 -13.49 4.70
N ALA A 15 -15.68 -14.33 5.11
CA ALA A 15 -14.51 -14.01 5.92
C ALA A 15 -13.22 -14.30 5.15
N SER A 16 -12.08 -13.95 5.73
CA SER A 16 -10.77 -14.31 5.20
C SER A 16 -10.68 -15.82 4.92
N GLY A 17 -10.30 -16.21 3.71
CA GLY A 17 -10.21 -17.60 3.28
C GLY A 17 -11.42 -18.13 2.51
N SER A 18 -12.49 -17.34 2.36
CA SER A 18 -13.51 -17.63 1.34
C SER A 18 -12.92 -17.44 -0.06
N LYS A 19 -13.22 -18.40 -0.95
CA LYS A 19 -12.87 -18.34 -2.37
C LYS A 19 -13.90 -17.47 -3.09
N LEU A 20 -13.51 -16.81 -4.18
CA LEU A 20 -14.47 -16.14 -5.05
C LEU A 20 -15.16 -17.16 -5.95
N GLY A 21 -16.44 -16.92 -6.24
CA GLY A 21 -17.24 -17.74 -7.14
C GLY A 21 -18.46 -18.40 -6.48
N ASP A 22 -18.99 -19.39 -7.17
CA ASP A 22 -20.25 -20.05 -6.86
C ASP A 22 -20.04 -21.22 -5.90
N TYR A 23 -20.46 -21.05 -4.65
CA TYR A 23 -20.55 -22.16 -3.70
C TYR A 23 -21.86 -22.88 -3.88
N LEU A 24 -21.81 -24.21 -4.01
CA LEU A 24 -23.00 -25.06 -4.06
C LEU A 24 -23.38 -25.50 -2.65
N VAL A 25 -24.63 -25.23 -2.27
CA VAL A 25 -25.25 -25.83 -1.08
C VAL A 25 -26.21 -26.91 -1.56
N GLU A 26 -25.98 -28.15 -1.15
CA GLU A 26 -26.79 -29.31 -1.50
C GLU A 26 -27.36 -29.95 -0.24
N PHE A 27 -28.68 -30.09 -0.17
CA PHE A 27 -29.35 -30.83 0.89
C PHE A 27 -29.17 -32.33 0.68
N THR A 28 -28.74 -33.02 1.73
CA THR A 28 -28.64 -34.49 1.77
C THR A 28 -29.80 -35.14 2.52
N ALA A 29 -30.53 -34.34 3.30
CA ALA A 29 -31.78 -34.70 3.96
C ALA A 29 -32.62 -33.44 4.22
N ALA A 30 -33.78 -33.58 4.87
CA ALA A 30 -34.72 -32.48 5.11
C ALA A 30 -34.12 -31.25 5.83
N THR A 31 -33.14 -31.48 6.68
CA THR A 31 -32.51 -30.43 7.51
C THR A 31 -30.98 -30.48 7.47
N VAL A 32 -30.38 -31.36 6.67
CA VAL A 32 -28.93 -31.57 6.59
C VAL A 32 -28.44 -31.23 5.21
N PHE A 33 -27.32 -30.51 5.13
CA PHE A 33 -26.74 -30.06 3.86
C PHE A 33 -25.22 -30.11 3.87
N SER A 34 -24.66 -30.21 2.68
CA SER A 34 -23.24 -30.08 2.38
C SER A 34 -22.98 -28.79 1.62
N VAL A 35 -21.79 -28.22 1.80
CA VAL A 35 -21.32 -27.04 1.06
C VAL A 35 -20.08 -27.42 0.29
N PHE A 36 -20.06 -27.10 -1.00
CA PHE A 36 -18.93 -27.27 -1.90
C PHE A 36 -18.41 -25.91 -2.34
N ASP A 37 -17.10 -25.79 -2.48
CA ASP A 37 -16.45 -24.58 -2.94
C ASP A 37 -16.57 -24.41 -4.46
N PRO A 38 -16.16 -23.26 -5.02
CA PRO A 38 -16.25 -23.00 -6.46
C PRO A 38 -15.43 -23.97 -7.34
N ALA A 39 -14.50 -24.74 -6.77
CA ALA A 39 -13.76 -25.79 -7.46
C ALA A 39 -14.42 -27.18 -7.30
N GLY A 40 -15.61 -27.26 -6.68
CA GLY A 40 -16.34 -28.49 -6.40
C GLY A 40 -15.80 -29.30 -5.22
N GLN A 41 -14.87 -28.74 -4.43
CA GLN A 41 -14.34 -29.44 -3.26
C GLN A 41 -15.29 -29.28 -2.07
N LEU A 42 -15.49 -30.37 -1.32
CA LEU A 42 -16.32 -30.35 -0.12
C LEU A 42 -15.69 -29.42 0.93
N VAL A 43 -16.40 -28.35 1.29
CA VAL A 43 -16.04 -27.45 2.40
C VAL A 43 -16.43 -28.11 3.72
N SER A 44 -17.65 -28.61 3.82
CA SER A 44 -18.16 -29.33 4.99
C SER A 44 -19.47 -30.04 4.65
N ALA A 45 -19.68 -31.21 5.24
CA ALA A 45 -20.93 -31.98 5.19
C ALA A 45 -21.77 -31.86 6.48
N ALA A 46 -21.36 -31.00 7.42
CA ALA A 46 -21.97 -30.87 8.75
C ALA A 46 -23.00 -29.74 8.84
N GLY A 47 -23.57 -29.30 7.71
CA GLY A 47 -24.58 -28.25 7.70
C GLY A 47 -25.92 -28.74 8.24
N ALA A 48 -26.54 -27.98 9.14
CA ALA A 48 -27.87 -28.27 9.64
C ALA A 48 -28.74 -26.99 9.70
N THR A 49 -29.99 -27.07 9.25
CA THR A 49 -30.92 -25.93 9.34
C THR A 49 -31.13 -25.51 10.80
N GLY A 50 -31.18 -24.21 11.06
CA GLY A 50 -31.26 -23.63 12.40
C GLY A 50 -29.93 -23.56 13.14
N SER A 51 -28.86 -24.16 12.60
CA SER A 51 -27.50 -24.07 13.14
C SER A 51 -26.64 -23.16 12.27
N ALA A 52 -25.74 -22.41 12.89
CA ALA A 52 -24.80 -21.57 12.15
C ALA A 52 -23.75 -22.44 11.45
N PHE A 53 -23.61 -22.24 10.13
CA PHE A 53 -22.51 -22.78 9.36
C PHE A 53 -21.33 -21.83 9.43
N ASN A 54 -20.16 -22.30 9.86
CA ASN A 54 -18.93 -21.51 9.98
C ASN A 54 -17.70 -22.29 9.48
N HIS A 55 -17.66 -22.60 8.19
CA HIS A 55 -16.56 -23.34 7.54
C HIS A 55 -16.17 -22.70 6.21
N GLY A 56 -14.93 -22.92 5.75
CA GLY A 56 -14.46 -22.45 4.45
C GLY A 56 -14.55 -20.93 4.24
N GLY A 57 -14.46 -20.16 5.33
CA GLY A 57 -14.59 -18.70 5.29
C GLY A 57 -16.04 -18.21 5.07
N LEU A 58 -17.05 -19.05 5.19
CA LEU A 58 -18.46 -18.67 5.09
C LEU A 58 -19.14 -18.76 6.45
N SER A 59 -19.89 -17.70 6.80
CA SER A 59 -20.79 -17.66 7.95
C SER A 59 -22.22 -17.37 7.50
N PHE A 60 -23.16 -18.28 7.76
CA PHE A 60 -24.59 -18.11 7.49
C PHE A 60 -25.43 -19.10 8.31
N THR A 61 -26.75 -18.89 8.33
CA THR A 61 -27.72 -19.84 8.89
C THR A 61 -28.83 -20.09 7.88
N ILE A 62 -29.18 -21.36 7.66
CA ILE A 62 -30.35 -21.72 6.85
C ILE A 62 -31.52 -22.02 7.78
N THR A 63 -32.65 -21.37 7.56
CA THR A 63 -33.89 -21.65 8.29
C THR A 63 -34.75 -22.60 7.48
N ALA A 64 -35.22 -23.68 8.11
CA ALA A 64 -36.17 -24.59 7.47
C ALA A 64 -37.48 -23.86 7.13
N GLY A 65 -38.01 -24.11 5.94
CA GLY A 65 -39.30 -23.58 5.53
C GLY A 65 -40.48 -24.46 5.95
N GLY A 66 -41.70 -24.07 5.56
CA GLY A 66 -42.91 -24.84 5.85
C GLY A 66 -43.00 -26.16 5.07
N THR A 67 -42.32 -26.26 3.91
CA THR A 67 -42.14 -27.50 3.15
C THR A 67 -40.69 -27.94 3.30
N ALA A 68 -40.49 -29.15 3.83
CA ALA A 68 -39.17 -29.71 4.07
C ALA A 68 -38.36 -29.80 2.77
N MET A 69 -37.05 -29.56 2.87
CA MET A 69 -36.12 -29.85 1.78
C MET A 69 -36.07 -31.37 1.53
N ALA A 70 -35.63 -31.76 0.35
CA ALA A 70 -35.34 -33.15 0.00
C ALA A 70 -33.86 -33.33 -0.34
N ALA A 71 -33.39 -34.57 -0.30
CA ALA A 71 -32.06 -34.90 -0.80
C ALA A 71 -31.96 -34.52 -2.30
N GLY A 72 -30.91 -33.78 -2.66
CA GLY A 72 -30.70 -33.23 -4.01
C GLY A 72 -31.32 -31.86 -4.26
N ASP A 73 -32.04 -31.27 -3.29
CA ASP A 73 -32.40 -29.85 -3.37
C ASP A 73 -31.15 -28.99 -3.19
N GLN A 74 -31.00 -27.93 -3.99
CA GLN A 74 -29.75 -27.17 -4.04
C GLN A 74 -29.94 -25.69 -4.36
N PHE A 75 -28.99 -24.87 -3.90
CA PHE A 75 -28.90 -23.46 -4.27
C PHE A 75 -27.44 -22.98 -4.28
N THR A 76 -27.20 -21.85 -4.93
CA THR A 76 -25.86 -21.27 -5.06
C THR A 76 -25.72 -20.05 -4.16
N ILE A 77 -24.60 -19.96 -3.45
CA ILE A 77 -24.13 -18.74 -2.80
C ILE A 77 -23.03 -18.15 -3.67
N VAL A 78 -23.25 -16.97 -4.22
CA VAL A 78 -22.26 -16.28 -5.05
C VAL A 78 -21.41 -15.38 -4.15
N VAL A 79 -20.13 -15.73 -4.00
CA VAL A 79 -19.15 -14.88 -3.33
C VAL A 79 -18.44 -14.05 -4.39
N THR A 80 -18.65 -12.75 -4.35
CA THR A 80 -17.95 -11.80 -5.24
C THR A 80 -16.96 -10.97 -4.46
N ASP A 81 -15.94 -10.47 -5.15
CA ASP A 81 -15.05 -9.50 -4.57
C ASP A 81 -15.84 -8.22 -4.22
N ASN A 82 -15.66 -7.75 -2.97
CA ASN A 82 -16.30 -6.53 -2.45
C ASN A 82 -15.78 -5.25 -3.13
N GLY A 83 -14.86 -5.38 -4.10
CA GLY A 83 -14.35 -4.27 -4.90
C GLY A 83 -13.41 -3.35 -4.15
N VAL A 84 -12.93 -3.76 -2.97
CA VAL A 84 -11.91 -3.05 -2.20
C VAL A 84 -10.64 -3.88 -2.26
N ALA A 85 -9.94 -3.84 -3.39
CA ALA A 85 -8.65 -4.50 -3.51
C ALA A 85 -7.64 -3.80 -2.59
N LEU A 86 -7.15 -4.54 -1.60
CA LEU A 86 -5.96 -4.16 -0.83
C LEU A 86 -4.74 -4.77 -1.52
N PHE A 87 -3.73 -3.96 -1.78
CA PHE A 87 -2.43 -4.40 -2.25
C PHE A 87 -1.43 -4.35 -1.10
N SER A 88 -0.74 -5.46 -0.83
CA SER A 88 0.43 -5.43 0.04
C SER A 88 1.56 -4.68 -0.63
N VAL A 89 2.21 -3.78 0.10
CA VAL A 89 3.39 -3.07 -0.39
C VAL A 89 4.62 -3.66 0.27
N THR A 90 5.66 -3.91 -0.52
CA THR A 90 6.96 -4.37 -0.03
C THR A 90 8.02 -3.46 -0.61
N ASP A 91 8.98 -3.05 0.21
CA ASP A 91 10.10 -2.23 -0.23
C ASP A 91 11.15 -3.06 -1.01
N PRO A 92 12.14 -2.42 -1.65
CA PRO A 92 13.19 -3.14 -2.38
C PRO A 92 14.05 -4.06 -1.51
N ALA A 93 14.04 -3.90 -0.18
CA ALA A 93 14.74 -4.76 0.77
C ALA A 93 13.87 -5.93 1.27
N GLY A 94 12.65 -6.07 0.76
CA GLY A 94 11.72 -7.15 1.14
C GLY A 94 10.90 -6.85 2.40
N ASN A 95 10.97 -5.65 2.96
CA ASN A 95 10.20 -5.31 4.16
C ASN A 95 8.79 -4.85 3.80
N PRO A 96 7.75 -5.30 4.53
CA PRO A 96 6.40 -4.86 4.30
C PRO A 96 6.22 -3.38 4.68
N ARG A 97 5.37 -2.71 3.91
CA ARG A 97 4.91 -1.33 4.12
C ARG A 97 3.40 -1.33 4.30
N PRO A 98 2.79 -0.20 4.73
CA PRO A 98 1.33 -0.12 4.82
C PRO A 98 0.68 -0.54 3.50
N ASN A 99 -0.42 -1.27 3.59
CA ASN A 99 -1.15 -1.72 2.40
C ASN A 99 -1.76 -0.52 1.66
N VAL A 100 -1.91 -0.65 0.34
CA VAL A 100 -2.63 0.32 -0.48
C VAL A 100 -4.08 -0.14 -0.61
N THR A 101 -5.01 0.76 -0.35
CA THR A 101 -6.41 0.56 -0.71
C THR A 101 -6.67 1.24 -2.06
N VAL A 102 -7.20 0.50 -3.03
CA VAL A 102 -7.58 1.08 -4.34
C VAL A 102 -8.52 2.29 -4.17
N GLY A 103 -8.29 3.32 -4.97
CA GLY A 103 -9.01 4.60 -4.92
C GLY A 103 -8.55 5.55 -3.81
N THR A 104 -7.68 5.09 -2.90
CA THR A 104 -7.10 5.91 -1.84
C THR A 104 -5.66 6.29 -2.20
N ALA A 105 -5.27 7.53 -1.94
CA ALA A 105 -3.89 7.97 -2.13
C ALA A 105 -2.96 7.22 -1.17
N TYR A 106 -1.89 6.66 -1.71
CA TYR A 106 -0.75 6.13 -0.97
C TYR A 106 0.28 7.24 -0.77
N THR A 107 0.71 7.48 0.47
CA THR A 107 1.56 8.62 0.83
C THR A 107 2.67 8.23 1.81
N ASP A 108 3.14 6.98 1.77
CA ASP A 108 4.31 6.55 2.56
C ASP A 108 5.60 7.01 1.86
N GLN A 109 6.45 6.08 1.39
CA GLN A 109 7.69 6.43 0.68
C GLN A 109 7.46 6.93 -0.75
N LEU A 110 6.36 6.53 -1.38
CA LEU A 110 5.97 6.95 -2.72
C LEU A 110 4.55 7.53 -2.69
N GLY A 111 4.30 8.53 -3.54
CA GLY A 111 2.98 9.12 -3.76
C GLY A 111 2.33 8.53 -5.01
N PHE A 112 1.28 7.72 -4.86
CA PHE A 112 0.48 7.23 -6.00
C PHE A 112 -0.95 6.89 -5.60
N THR A 113 -1.83 6.72 -6.59
CA THR A 113 -3.19 6.20 -6.39
C THR A 113 -3.41 5.05 -7.36
N LEU A 114 -3.85 3.90 -6.86
CA LEU A 114 -4.33 2.83 -7.73
C LEU A 114 -5.78 3.09 -8.10
N SER A 115 -6.05 3.26 -9.39
CA SER A 115 -7.41 3.38 -9.92
C SER A 115 -7.79 2.09 -10.63
N GLN A 116 -9.04 1.65 -10.42
CA GLN A 116 -9.59 0.47 -11.06
C GLN A 116 -10.45 0.90 -12.25
N GLY A 117 -10.13 0.37 -13.43
CA GLY A 117 -10.91 0.57 -14.65
C GLY A 117 -12.12 -0.36 -14.71
N GLY A 118 -12.66 -0.56 -15.92
CA GLY A 118 -13.79 -1.47 -16.14
C GLY A 118 -13.48 -2.93 -15.78
N THR A 119 -12.24 -3.38 -16.00
CA THR A 119 -11.75 -4.67 -15.50
C THR A 119 -11.28 -4.51 -14.06
N LYS A 120 -11.81 -5.36 -13.18
CA LYS A 120 -11.47 -5.33 -11.77
C LYS A 120 -10.09 -5.95 -11.52
N PHE A 121 -9.34 -5.41 -10.56
CA PHE A 121 -8.20 -6.13 -9.98
C PHE A 121 -8.67 -7.45 -9.36
N VAL A 122 -7.89 -8.50 -9.55
CA VAL A 122 -8.12 -9.81 -8.96
C VAL A 122 -6.95 -10.21 -8.07
N VAL A 123 -7.12 -11.28 -7.30
CA VAL A 123 -6.02 -11.85 -6.49
C VAL A 123 -4.84 -12.17 -7.41
N ASP A 124 -3.63 -11.95 -6.90
CA ASP A 124 -2.34 -12.13 -7.59
C ASP A 124 -1.99 -11.09 -8.67
N ASP A 125 -2.84 -10.07 -8.89
CA ASP A 125 -2.41 -8.90 -9.65
C ASP A 125 -1.28 -8.17 -8.90
N ALA A 126 -0.23 -7.80 -9.63
CA ALA A 126 0.94 -7.15 -9.06
C ALA A 126 1.48 -6.05 -9.99
N PHE A 127 2.04 -5.01 -9.36
CA PHE A 127 2.80 -3.96 -10.02
C PHE A 127 4.23 -3.98 -9.49
N THR A 128 5.21 -3.94 -10.38
CA THR A 128 6.62 -3.76 -10.00
C THR A 128 7.06 -2.36 -10.42
N LEU A 129 7.48 -1.56 -9.44
CA LEU A 129 8.03 -0.24 -9.67
C LEU A 129 9.55 -0.30 -9.51
N ALA A 130 10.30 -0.01 -10.57
CA ALA A 130 11.75 0.03 -10.50
C ALA A 130 12.21 1.34 -9.84
N VAL A 131 12.77 1.24 -8.64
CA VAL A 131 13.45 2.36 -7.96
C VAL A 131 14.95 2.15 -8.09
N SER A 132 15.60 2.98 -8.90
CA SER A 132 17.07 2.94 -9.02
C SER A 132 17.71 3.55 -7.77
N ALA A 133 18.81 2.96 -7.30
CA ALA A 133 19.60 3.57 -6.24
C ALA A 133 20.09 4.96 -6.69
N GLY A 134 20.05 5.93 -5.78
CA GLY A 134 20.69 7.23 -6.02
C GLY A 134 22.19 7.04 -6.31
N SER A 135 22.80 7.99 -7.01
CA SER A 135 24.21 7.92 -7.39
C SER A 135 25.18 7.85 -6.19
N GLY A 136 24.72 8.19 -4.98
CA GLY A 136 25.54 8.34 -3.78
C GLY A 136 26.41 9.60 -3.80
N LYS A 137 26.24 10.46 -4.81
CA LYS A 137 27.02 11.67 -5.02
C LYS A 137 26.28 12.90 -4.51
N TYR A 138 27.02 13.95 -4.20
CA TYR A 138 26.45 15.26 -3.90
C TYR A 138 26.12 16.00 -5.19
N GLN A 139 25.02 16.74 -5.18
CA GLN A 139 24.66 17.70 -6.22
C GLN A 139 24.29 19.03 -5.56
N LEU A 140 24.20 20.10 -6.36
CA LEU A 140 23.79 21.41 -5.86
C LEU A 140 22.42 21.32 -5.18
N CYS A 141 22.31 21.88 -3.98
CA CYS A 141 21.06 21.91 -3.24
C CYS A 141 20.12 22.97 -3.82
N VAL A 142 18.99 22.53 -4.36
CA VAL A 142 17.96 23.39 -4.96
C VAL A 142 16.66 23.18 -4.19
N GLY A 143 16.18 24.20 -3.48
CA GLY A 143 15.04 24.11 -2.56
C GLY A 143 13.71 23.73 -3.22
N THR A 144 13.58 23.93 -4.53
CA THR A 144 12.42 23.54 -5.34
C THR A 144 12.55 22.17 -6.00
N ALA A 145 13.67 21.48 -5.83
CA ALA A 145 13.88 20.15 -6.41
C ALA A 145 12.96 19.10 -5.77
N LEU A 146 12.73 18.03 -6.51
CA LEU A 146 11.91 16.87 -6.11
C LEU A 146 12.70 15.55 -6.16
N ASP A 147 13.99 15.62 -6.45
CA ASP A 147 14.91 14.48 -6.62
C ASP A 147 15.69 14.12 -5.34
N GLY A 148 15.44 14.84 -4.24
CA GLY A 148 16.13 14.69 -2.97
C GLY A 148 17.14 15.80 -2.69
N SER A 149 17.60 16.52 -3.72
CA SER A 149 18.60 17.60 -3.58
C SER A 149 18.08 18.85 -2.88
N GLN A 150 16.77 18.96 -2.66
CA GLN A 150 16.15 19.99 -1.82
C GLN A 150 16.48 19.87 -0.33
N LYS A 151 17.21 18.82 0.08
CA LYS A 151 17.66 18.61 1.47
C LYS A 151 19.16 18.89 1.57
N PRO A 152 19.57 20.06 2.10
CA PRO A 152 20.98 20.39 2.24
C PRO A 152 21.63 19.48 3.31
N SER A 153 22.82 18.96 3.00
CA SER A 153 23.54 18.00 3.86
C SER A 153 25.02 18.31 4.08
N ALA A 154 25.62 19.17 3.25
CA ALA A 154 27.02 19.56 3.34
C ALA A 154 27.25 20.94 2.72
N ILE A 155 28.40 21.56 3.00
CA ILE A 155 28.90 22.76 2.33
C ILE A 155 30.18 22.40 1.58
N LEU A 156 30.29 22.81 0.32
CA LEU A 156 31.51 22.63 -0.46
C LEU A 156 32.64 23.51 0.09
N ALA A 157 33.82 22.93 0.32
CA ALA A 157 34.96 23.65 0.91
C ALA A 157 35.78 24.45 -0.11
N ASP A 158 35.80 24.01 -1.37
CA ASP A 158 36.48 24.69 -2.47
C ASP A 158 35.65 24.61 -3.75
N ALA A 159 35.83 25.55 -4.68
CA ALA A 159 35.04 25.60 -5.91
C ALA A 159 35.24 24.33 -6.76
N ALA A 160 34.15 23.65 -7.11
CA ALA A 160 34.15 22.50 -8.00
C ALA A 160 33.13 22.72 -9.13
N ASP A 161 33.56 22.51 -10.38
CA ASP A 161 32.70 22.62 -11.57
C ASP A 161 32.38 21.22 -12.13
N PRO A 162 31.19 20.68 -11.86
CA PRO A 162 30.78 19.36 -12.36
C PRO A 162 30.23 19.38 -13.79
N SER A 163 30.36 20.49 -14.54
CA SER A 163 29.77 20.61 -15.90
C SER A 163 30.32 19.61 -16.92
N ALA A 164 31.54 19.09 -16.70
CA ALA A 164 32.18 18.07 -17.54
C ALA A 164 32.16 16.65 -16.94
N GLY A 165 31.46 16.44 -15.81
CA GLY A 165 31.41 15.17 -15.08
C GLY A 165 31.63 15.36 -13.58
N ASP A 166 31.59 14.25 -12.83
CA ASP A 166 31.74 14.30 -11.38
C ASP A 166 33.15 14.79 -10.99
N VAL A 167 33.21 15.65 -9.98
CA VAL A 167 34.45 16.20 -9.42
C VAL A 167 34.59 15.79 -7.97
N GLU A 168 35.77 15.29 -7.60
CA GLU A 168 36.12 15.04 -6.19
C GLU A 168 36.47 16.36 -5.51
N ALA A 169 35.77 16.69 -4.43
CA ALA A 169 35.95 17.95 -3.71
C ALA A 169 35.77 17.74 -2.21
N ALA A 170 36.50 18.54 -1.42
CA ALA A 170 36.34 18.55 0.03
C ALA A 170 35.02 19.21 0.43
N ILE A 171 34.38 18.66 1.44
CA ILE A 171 33.12 19.16 1.99
C ILE A 171 33.22 19.34 3.51
N TYR A 172 32.46 20.29 4.03
CA TYR A 172 32.18 20.43 5.44
C TYR A 172 30.86 19.71 5.78
N LEU A 173 30.93 18.81 6.75
CA LEU A 173 29.78 18.05 7.28
C LEU A 173 29.26 18.61 8.61
N THR A 174 29.95 19.59 9.20
CA THR A 174 29.60 20.22 10.47
C THR A 174 30.34 21.55 10.61
N GLY A 175 29.85 22.46 11.44
CA GLY A 175 30.54 23.71 11.80
C GLY A 175 29.63 24.94 11.83
N GLU A 176 30.19 26.10 12.17
CA GLU A 176 29.50 27.38 12.08
C GLU A 176 30.00 28.19 10.88
N PHE A 177 29.09 28.67 10.03
CA PHE A 177 29.40 29.35 8.78
C PHE A 177 28.69 30.70 8.68
N ASN A 178 29.37 31.66 8.05
CA ASN A 178 28.78 32.96 7.74
C ASN A 178 27.83 32.83 6.54
N GLY A 179 26.52 32.98 6.78
CA GLY A 179 25.50 32.90 5.73
C GLY A 179 25.67 33.94 4.62
N ASN A 180 26.33 35.06 4.90
CA ASN A 180 26.62 36.10 3.89
C ASN A 180 27.74 35.68 2.92
N ALA A 181 28.57 34.70 3.29
CA ALA A 181 29.66 34.18 2.46
C ALA A 181 29.28 32.88 1.72
N LEU A 182 28.10 32.31 2.02
CA LEU A 182 27.64 31.10 1.35
C LEU A 182 27.10 31.43 -0.03
N THR A 183 27.50 30.62 -1.01
CA THR A 183 26.86 30.57 -2.33
C THR A 183 25.85 29.43 -2.33
N TYR A 184 24.61 29.72 -2.71
CA TYR A 184 23.51 28.76 -2.73
C TYR A 184 22.51 29.10 -3.84
N ASP A 185 21.69 28.13 -4.21
CA ASP A 185 20.66 28.33 -5.24
C ASP A 185 19.65 29.43 -4.83
N PRO A 186 19.19 30.29 -5.76
CA PRO A 186 18.25 31.39 -5.47
C PRO A 186 16.90 30.96 -4.85
N SER A 187 16.54 29.68 -4.87
CA SER A 187 15.36 29.17 -4.14
C SER A 187 15.51 29.22 -2.62
N TRP A 188 16.73 29.41 -2.10
CA TRP A 188 17.00 29.52 -0.68
C TRP A 188 17.14 30.97 -0.21
N THR A 189 16.83 31.17 1.06
CA THR A 189 17.23 32.35 1.83
C THR A 189 18.14 31.90 2.98
N VAL A 190 19.01 32.78 3.50
CA VAL A 190 19.88 32.43 4.65
C VAL A 190 19.06 31.86 5.81
N SER A 191 17.88 32.43 6.08
CA SER A 191 17.01 31.97 7.18
C SER A 191 16.46 30.55 6.95
N THR A 192 15.99 30.25 5.73
CA THR A 192 15.44 28.92 5.41
C THR A 192 16.53 27.86 5.32
N LEU A 193 17.69 28.22 4.74
CA LEU A 193 18.86 27.36 4.67
C LEU A 193 19.43 27.05 6.07
N ALA A 194 19.54 28.05 6.94
CA ALA A 194 19.99 27.88 8.32
C ALA A 194 19.09 26.89 9.11
N GLY A 195 17.78 26.98 8.91
CA GLY A 195 16.83 26.04 9.50
C GLY A 195 17.03 24.61 9.00
N ALA A 196 17.17 24.43 7.68
CA ALA A 196 17.31 23.11 7.06
C ALA A 196 18.64 22.42 7.44
N MET A 197 19.75 23.15 7.43
CA MET A 197 21.09 22.63 7.68
C MET A 197 21.36 22.28 9.15
N ARG A 198 20.53 22.76 10.08
CA ARG A 198 20.68 22.49 11.51
C ARG A 198 20.59 21.00 11.86
N SER A 199 19.79 20.26 11.09
CA SER A 199 19.69 18.79 11.20
C SER A 199 21.00 18.06 10.87
N SER A 200 21.88 18.70 10.10
CA SER A 200 23.19 18.19 9.69
C SER A 200 24.33 18.77 10.53
N SER A 201 24.04 19.34 11.71
CA SER A 201 25.05 19.99 12.58
C SER A 201 25.83 21.13 11.91
N ILE A 202 25.24 21.77 10.90
CA ILE A 202 25.78 22.95 10.23
C ILE A 202 24.96 24.17 10.68
N PHE A 203 25.66 25.15 11.23
CA PHE A 203 25.10 26.33 11.89
C PHE A 203 25.37 27.55 11.03
N VAL A 204 24.36 28.07 10.34
CA VAL A 204 24.52 29.28 9.51
C VAL A 204 24.12 30.51 10.32
N ARG A 205 25.02 31.51 10.39
CA ARG A 205 24.79 32.77 11.12
C ARG A 205 24.96 34.00 10.21
N SER A 206 24.25 35.08 10.52
CA SER A 206 24.26 36.33 9.74
C SER A 206 25.00 37.48 10.44
N VAL A 207 25.94 37.16 11.34
CA VAL A 207 26.44 38.13 12.35
C VAL A 207 27.71 38.89 11.96
N VAL A 208 28.30 38.66 10.78
CA VAL A 208 29.50 39.37 10.30
C VAL A 208 29.39 39.67 8.80
N SER A 209 29.94 40.82 8.34
CA SER A 209 30.12 41.09 6.90
C SER A 209 30.93 39.96 6.24
N ALA A 210 30.74 39.76 4.93
CA ALA A 210 31.57 38.83 4.15
C ALA A 210 32.92 39.43 3.72
N ASP A 211 33.14 40.73 4.00
CA ASP A 211 34.39 41.41 3.64
C ASP A 211 35.58 40.88 4.45
N PRO A 212 36.78 40.79 3.84
CA PRO A 212 37.99 40.42 4.57
C PRO A 212 38.28 41.43 5.68
N PRO A 213 38.72 40.99 6.88
CA PRO A 213 39.12 41.90 7.94
C PRO A 213 40.29 42.76 7.45
N ASN A 214 40.14 44.06 7.65
CA ASN A 214 41.10 45.10 7.33
C ASN A 214 42.36 45.07 8.21
#